data_AF-A0AAE1D4Q1-F1
#
_entry.id   AF-A0AAE1D4Q1-F1
#
_cell.length_a   1.000
_cell.length_b   1.000
_cell.length_c   1.000
_cell.angle_alpha   90.00
_cell.angle_beta   90.00
_cell.angle_gamma   90.00
#
_symmetry.space_group_name_H-M   'P 1'
#
loop_
_entity.id
_entity.type
_entity.pdbx_description
1 polymer ?
#
loop_
_entity_poly.entity_id
_entity_poly.type
_entity_poly.pdbx_seq_one_letter_code
_entity_poly.pdbx_strand_id
1 'polypeptide(L)'
;MTETAFTASLSQLRHMFATILLFCNPSSPVTLWDIFKKQLSEDFYYQLYGDERTTLDNRCTEMALIEINKILTQHKRTLTDFELPESTPTELPMADNDNYD
;
A
#
# COMPACT_ATOMS: atom_id res chain seq x y z
N MET A 1 24.75 -6.19 -1.28
CA MET A 1 23.70 -7.04 -0.68
C MET A 1 22.93 -6.26 0.39
N THR A 2 22.38 -5.09 0.06
CA THR A 2 21.74 -4.17 1.04
C THR A 2 20.27 -3.90 0.74
N GLU A 3 19.80 -4.24 -0.45
CA GLU A 3 18.43 -3.93 -0.89
C GLU A 3 17.39 -4.88 -0.27
N THR A 4 17.75 -6.13 0.03
CA THR A 4 16.86 -7.12 0.65
C THR A 4 16.57 -6.86 2.13
N ALA A 5 17.50 -6.26 2.87
CA ALA A 5 17.29 -5.94 4.27
C ALA A 5 16.34 -4.74 4.45
N PHE A 6 16.39 -3.79 3.51
CA PHE A 6 15.56 -2.59 3.52
C PHE A 6 14.10 -2.87 3.12
N THR A 7 13.87 -3.73 2.13
CA THR A 7 12.50 -4.13 1.73
C THR A 7 11.83 -5.01 2.80
N ALA A 8 12.59 -5.86 3.49
CA ALA A 8 12.09 -6.68 4.59
C ALA A 8 11.65 -5.84 5.81
N SER A 9 12.32 -4.73 6.11
CA SER A 9 11.91 -3.86 7.22
C SER A 9 10.63 -3.07 6.90
N LEU A 10 10.42 -2.69 5.64
CA LEU A 10 9.22 -1.96 5.22
C LEU A 10 7.96 -2.84 5.16
N SER A 11 8.09 -4.11 4.79
CA SER A 11 6.96 -5.07 4.87
C SER A 11 6.53 -5.35 6.32
N GLN A 12 7.49 -5.38 7.25
CA GLN A 12 7.23 -5.46 8.69
C GLN A 12 6.54 -4.18 9.20
N LEU A 13 6.92 -3.01 8.69
CA LEU A 13 6.27 -1.75 9.06
C LEU A 13 4.79 -1.73 8.63
N ARG A 14 4.47 -2.23 7.43
CA ARG A 14 3.06 -2.42 6.99
C ARG A 14 2.30 -3.40 7.88
N HIS A 15 2.93 -4.49 8.32
CA HIS A 15 2.33 -5.40 9.31
C HIS A 15 2.08 -4.72 10.66
N MET A 16 3.02 -3.91 11.14
CA MET A 16 2.85 -3.16 12.38
C MET A 16 1.69 -2.18 12.25
N PHE A 17 1.60 -1.46 11.13
CA PHE A 17 0.49 -0.55 10.85
C PHE A 17 -0.85 -1.28 10.87
N ALA A 18 -0.99 -2.40 10.15
CA ALA A 18 -2.21 -3.22 10.17
C ALA A 18 -2.54 -3.74 11.57
N THR A 19 -1.53 -4.15 12.35
CA THR A 19 -1.69 -4.58 13.75
C THR A 19 -2.21 -3.44 14.62
N ILE A 20 -1.69 -2.22 14.47
CA ILE A 20 -2.19 -1.04 15.19
C ILE A 20 -3.66 -0.79 14.84
N LEU A 21 -4.03 -0.86 13.56
CA LEU A 21 -5.42 -0.71 13.13
C LEU A 21 -6.32 -1.75 13.81
N LEU A 22 -5.92 -3.02 13.78
CA LEU A 22 -6.72 -4.13 14.29
C LEU A 22 -6.89 -4.13 15.81
N PHE A 23 -5.81 -3.85 16.55
CA PHE A 23 -5.77 -4.08 18.00
C PHE A 23 -5.74 -2.80 18.84
N CYS A 24 -5.24 -1.69 18.30
CA CYS A 24 -5.10 -0.44 19.05
C CYS A 24 -6.24 0.54 18.78
N ASN A 25 -7.08 0.29 17.77
CA ASN A 25 -8.23 1.12 17.39
C ASN A 25 -7.90 2.63 17.45
N PRO A 26 -6.95 3.09 16.60
CA PRO A 26 -6.48 4.48 16.67
C PRO A 26 -7.63 5.46 16.44
N SER A 27 -7.59 6.61 17.13
CA SER A 27 -8.65 7.63 17.04
C SER A 27 -8.81 8.23 15.63
N SER A 28 -7.78 8.13 14.78
CA SER A 28 -7.89 8.48 13.36
C SER A 28 -6.92 7.62 12.52
N PRO A 29 -7.39 6.50 11.96
CA PRO A 29 -6.61 5.67 11.02
C PRO A 29 -6.15 6.45 9.78
N VAL A 30 -6.99 7.37 9.29
CA VAL A 30 -6.73 8.17 8.09
C VAL A 30 -5.56 9.13 8.30
N THR A 31 -5.52 9.83 9.44
CA THR A 31 -4.37 10.69 9.79
C THR A 31 -3.10 9.87 9.93
N LEU A 32 -3.17 8.68 10.55
CA LEU A 32 -2.02 7.80 10.68
C LEU A 32 -1.50 7.36 9.30
N TRP A 33 -2.41 7.00 8.40
CA TRP A 33 -2.06 6.70 7.01
C TRP A 33 -1.40 7.89 6.32
N ASP A 34 -1.95 9.10 6.41
CA ASP A 34 -1.38 10.27 5.73
C ASP A 34 0.05 10.60 6.18
N ILE A 35 0.35 10.40 7.46
CA ILE A 35 1.68 10.60 8.05
C ILE A 35 2.70 9.56 7.57
N PHE A 36 2.27 8.30 7.43
CA PHE A 36 3.18 7.17 7.19
C PHE A 36 3.15 6.62 5.76
N LYS A 37 2.18 7.00 4.91
CA LYS A 37 1.99 6.44 3.57
C LYS A 37 3.26 6.50 2.72
N LYS A 38 4.04 7.59 2.84
CA LYS A 38 5.29 7.78 2.09
C LYS A 38 6.35 6.75 2.49
N GLN A 39 6.51 6.50 3.79
CA GLN A 39 7.43 5.51 4.33
C GLN A 39 6.94 4.08 4.01
N LEU A 40 5.64 3.84 4.13
CA LEU A 40 5.03 2.53 3.85
C LEU A 40 5.11 2.14 2.36
N SER A 41 5.31 3.10 1.46
CA SER A 41 5.44 2.89 0.02
C SER A 41 6.87 3.08 -0.51
N GLU A 42 7.86 3.31 0.35
CA GLU A 42 9.22 3.69 -0.05
C GLU A 42 9.95 2.55 -0.79
N ASP A 43 9.68 1.29 -0.45
CA ASP A 43 10.21 0.12 -1.16
C ASP A 43 9.62 -0.01 -2.57
N PHE A 44 8.32 0.20 -2.72
CA PHE A 44 7.68 0.19 -4.06
C PHE A 44 8.21 1.32 -4.93
N TYR A 45 8.47 2.47 -4.31
CA TYR A 45 9.08 3.59 -4.99
C TYR A 45 10.47 3.26 -5.51
N TYR A 46 11.34 2.74 -4.64
CA TYR A 46 12.70 2.32 -5.02
C TYR A 46 12.68 1.21 -6.08
N GLN A 47 11.72 0.28 -6.02
CA GLN A 47 11.58 -0.77 -7.03
C GLN A 47 11.16 -0.24 -8.41
N LEU A 48 10.29 0.78 -8.47
CA LEU A 48 9.76 1.31 -9.72
C LEU A 48 10.66 2.38 -10.35
N TYR A 49 11.33 3.20 -9.53
CA TYR A 49 12.04 4.40 -9.97
C TYR A 49 13.54 4.40 -9.65
N GLY A 50 14.02 3.41 -8.88
CA GLY A 50 15.41 3.39 -8.41
C GLY A 50 15.72 4.57 -7.50
N ASP A 51 16.84 5.26 -7.78
CA ASP A 51 17.32 6.40 -6.99
C ASP A 51 16.75 7.76 -7.47
N GLU A 52 15.95 7.75 -8.53
CA GLU A 52 15.37 8.96 -9.11
C GLU A 52 14.17 9.41 -8.26
N ARG A 53 14.43 10.10 -7.14
CA ARG A 53 13.41 10.61 -6.21
C ARG A 53 12.55 11.75 -6.79
N THR A 54 11.65 11.41 -7.69
CA THR A 54 10.45 12.17 -8.06
C THR A 54 9.34 12.08 -7.00
N THR A 55 8.25 12.84 -7.22
CA THR A 55 7.09 12.95 -6.33
C THR A 55 6.46 11.60 -5.96
N LEU A 56 5.76 11.57 -4.81
CA LEU A 56 5.00 10.39 -4.35
C LEU A 56 4.02 9.95 -5.44
N ASP A 57 4.24 8.76 -6.01
CA ASP A 57 3.35 8.17 -7.00
C ASP A 57 2.19 7.46 -6.29
N ASN A 58 0.98 7.76 -6.74
CA ASN A 58 -0.25 7.12 -6.27
C ASN A 58 -0.14 5.59 -6.37
N ARG A 59 0.53 5.06 -7.41
CA ARG A 59 0.73 3.62 -7.59
C ARG A 59 1.51 2.98 -6.44
N CYS A 60 2.55 3.65 -5.94
CA CYS A 60 3.33 3.16 -4.80
C CYS A 60 2.47 3.11 -3.52
N THR A 61 1.66 4.15 -3.30
CA THR A 61 0.75 4.18 -2.15
C THR A 61 -0.38 3.15 -2.27
N GLU A 62 -0.89 2.89 -3.47
CA GLU A 62 -1.87 1.84 -3.74
C GLU A 62 -1.29 0.45 -3.46
N MET A 63 -0.07 0.17 -3.90
CA MET A 63 0.61 -1.10 -3.60
C MET A 63 0.76 -1.33 -2.08
N ALA A 64 1.08 -0.27 -1.33
CA ALA A 64 1.13 -0.35 0.13
C ALA A 64 -0.24 -0.61 0.75
N LEU A 65 -1.31 0.02 0.24
CA LEU A 65 -2.69 -0.24 0.68
C LEU A 65 -3.12 -1.67 0.39
N ILE A 66 -2.77 -2.22 -0.79
CA ILE A 66 -3.07 -3.61 -1.15
C ILE A 66 -2.45 -4.58 -0.14
N GLU A 67 -1.18 -4.38 0.19
CA GLU A 67 -0.48 -5.22 1.18
C GLU A 67 -1.11 -5.11 2.58
N ILE A 68 -1.43 -3.89 3.02
CA ILE A 68 -2.12 -3.68 4.30
C ILE A 68 -3.50 -4.37 4.28
N ASN A 69 -4.27 -4.23 3.20
CA ASN A 69 -5.57 -4.85 3.05
C ASN A 69 -5.50 -6.37 3.07
N LYS A 70 -4.46 -6.99 2.48
CA LYS A 70 -4.22 -8.44 2.58
C LYS A 70 -4.08 -8.88 4.04
N ILE A 71 -3.41 -8.09 4.87
CA ILE A 71 -3.24 -8.40 6.30
C ILE A 71 -4.57 -8.21 7.04
N LEU A 72 -5.30 -7.13 6.76
CA LEU A 72 -6.62 -6.88 7.37
C LEU A 72 -7.65 -7.96 7.02
N THR A 73 -7.66 -8.43 5.77
CA THR A 73 -8.62 -9.45 5.31
C THR A 73 -8.41 -10.80 5.99
N GLN A 74 -7.18 -11.13 6.41
CA GLN A 74 -6.91 -12.30 7.27
C GLN A 74 -7.64 -12.21 8.62
N HIS A 75 -7.93 -10.99 9.08
CA HIS A 75 -8.68 -10.70 10.29
C HIS A 75 -10.16 -10.33 10.02
N LYS A 76 -10.66 -10.57 8.81
CA LYS A 76 -12.03 -10.24 8.37
C LYS A 76 -12.37 -8.74 8.48
N ARG A 77 -11.36 -7.88 8.30
CA ARG A 77 -11.51 -6.42 8.21
C ARG A 77 -11.01 -5.95 6.85
N THR A 78 -11.45 -4.79 6.41
CA THR A 78 -11.02 -4.17 5.15
C THR A 78 -10.49 -2.76 5.40
N LEU A 79 -9.90 -2.13 4.38
CA LEU A 79 -9.51 -0.70 4.47
C LEU A 79 -10.71 0.21 4.81
N THR A 80 -11.90 -0.14 4.31
CA THR A 80 -13.14 0.60 4.56
C THR A 80 -13.61 0.55 6.01
N ASP A 81 -13.28 -0.51 6.78
CA ASP A 81 -13.50 -0.56 8.23
C ASP A 81 -12.75 0.54 9.00
N PHE A 82 -11.71 1.13 8.39
CA PHE A 82 -10.85 2.14 8.97
C PHE A 82 -10.93 3.48 8.23
N GLU A 83 -11.94 3.67 7.38
CA GLU A 83 -12.12 4.89 6.56
C GLU A 83 -10.92 5.18 5.63
N LEU A 84 -10.10 4.18 5.34
CA LEU A 84 -8.95 4.31 4.44
C LEU A 84 -9.39 4.26 2.97
N PRO A 85 -8.67 4.95 2.06
CA PRO A 85 -8.95 4.88 0.63
C PRO A 85 -8.91 3.43 0.17
N GLU A 86 -9.93 3.01 -0.57
CA GLU A 86 -10.01 1.66 -1.10
C GLU A 86 -8.84 1.47 -2.07
N SER A 87 -8.06 0.41 -1.86
CA SER A 87 -7.08 -0.01 -2.86
C SER A 87 -7.87 -0.53 -4.05
N THR A 88 -8.19 0.31 -5.02
CA THR A 88 -8.66 -0.16 -6.31
C THR A 88 -7.50 -0.92 -6.92
N PRO A 89 -7.59 -2.25 -7.13
CA PRO A 89 -6.77 -2.84 -8.16
C PRO A 89 -7.27 -2.15 -9.42
N THR A 90 -6.57 -1.14 -9.91
CA THR A 90 -6.87 -0.57 -11.21
C THR A 90 -6.89 -1.76 -12.16
N GLU A 91 -8.08 -2.19 -12.56
CA GLU A 91 -8.26 -2.98 -13.75
C GLU A 91 -7.55 -2.17 -14.82
N LEU A 92 -6.35 -2.60 -15.19
CA LEU A 92 -5.76 -2.23 -16.45
C LEU A 92 -6.91 -2.37 -17.44
N PRO A 93 -7.27 -1.33 -18.23
CA PRO A 93 -8.29 -1.50 -19.23
C PRO A 93 -7.86 -2.72 -20.02
N MET A 94 -8.64 -3.80 -19.86
CA MET A 94 -8.46 -5.02 -20.62
C MET A 94 -8.46 -4.51 -22.04
N ALA A 95 -7.29 -4.58 -22.70
CA ALA A 95 -7.12 -4.06 -24.04
C ALA A 95 -8.33 -4.54 -24.81
N ASP A 96 -9.19 -3.58 -25.18
CA ASP A 96 -10.40 -3.86 -25.92
C ASP A 96 -9.91 -4.71 -27.08
N ASN A 97 -10.43 -5.92 -27.11
CA ASN A 97 -10.23 -6.85 -28.19
C ASN A 97 -11.01 -6.26 -29.37
N ASP A 98 -10.49 -5.18 -29.94
CA ASP A 98 -10.91 -4.61 -31.22
C ASP A 98 -10.38 -5.54 -32.31
N ASN A 99 -11.02 -6.71 -32.37
CA ASN A 99 -11.34 -7.30 -33.64
C ASN A 99 -12.39 -6.41 -34.31
N TYR A 100 -11.94 -5.50 -35.16
CA TYR A 100 -12.75 -4.93 -36.23
C TYR A 100 -12.04 -5.15 -37.57
N ASP A 101 -12.57 -6.15 -38.29
CA ASP A 101 -12.36 -6.58 -39.68
C ASP A 101 -10.93 -6.77 -40.24
#